data_AF-A0A2V3IH55-F1
#
_entry.id   AF-A0A2V3IH55-F1
#
_cell.length_a   1.000
_cell.length_b   1.000
_cell.length_c   1.000
_cell.angle_alpha   90.00
_cell.angle_beta   90.00
_cell.angle_gamma   90.00
#
_symmetry.space_group_name_H-M   'P 1'
#
loop_
_entity.id
_entity.type
_entity.pdbx_description
1 polymer ?
#
loop_
_entity_poly.entity_id
_entity_poly.type
_entity_poly.pdbx_seq_one_letter_code
_entity_poly.pdbx_strand_id
1 'polypeptide(L)'
;MRTKRTIATMPSANKLERWNRIAIAASKQSLRDVPPEIAAIDFSSALETVVLHPLPFLLCSMGDLLLSSSCQTRIRREKQALVIVGPEGGFEMSEARQLTEAGAIPVSLGSNRLRIETAAIVSVALISQILYTTMIREDEASNKSKSHT
;
A
#
# COMPACT_ATOMS: atom_id res chain seq x y z
N MET A 1 2.28 -8.46 -8.63
CA MET A 1 2.43 -7.77 -9.93
C MET A 1 3.73 -8.19 -10.57
N ARG A 2 3.68 -8.69 -11.80
CA ARG A 2 4.89 -8.89 -12.63
C ARG A 2 5.15 -7.65 -13.46
N THR A 3 6.36 -7.13 -13.37
CA THR A 3 6.85 -6.00 -14.19
C THR A 3 7.97 -6.47 -15.12
N LYS A 4 8.38 -5.63 -16.08
CA LYS A 4 9.47 -5.92 -17.02
C LYS A 4 10.81 -6.20 -16.31
N ARG A 5 11.06 -5.55 -15.17
CA ARG A 5 12.26 -5.77 -14.34
C ARG A 5 12.10 -6.85 -13.28
N THR A 6 10.98 -7.57 -13.28
CA THR A 6 10.81 -8.72 -12.39
C THR A 6 11.54 -9.93 -12.98
N ILE A 7 12.63 -10.34 -12.33
CA ILE A 7 13.46 -11.48 -12.75
C ILE A 7 12.70 -12.81 -12.57
N ALA A 8 11.83 -12.89 -11.55
CA ALA A 8 11.05 -14.08 -11.26
C ALA A 8 9.84 -14.23 -12.21
N THR A 9 9.53 -15.46 -12.59
CA THR A 9 8.25 -15.79 -13.23
C THR A 9 7.10 -15.56 -12.26
N MET A 10 5.86 -15.50 -12.78
CA MET A 10 4.67 -15.50 -11.94
C MET A 10 4.75 -16.65 -10.92
N PRO A 11 4.37 -16.40 -9.65
CA PRO A 11 4.45 -17.42 -8.62
C PRO A 11 3.55 -18.60 -8.99
N SER A 12 4.06 -19.82 -8.84
CA SER A 12 3.28 -21.04 -9.04
C SER A 12 2.18 -21.17 -7.98
N ALA A 13 1.18 -22.01 -8.24
CA ALA A 13 0.10 -22.33 -7.30
C ALA A 13 0.65 -22.74 -5.92
N ASN A 14 1.67 -23.61 -5.88
CA ASN A 14 2.30 -24.06 -4.63
C ASN A 14 2.95 -22.90 -3.85
N LYS A 15 3.48 -21.89 -4.55
CA LYS A 15 4.09 -20.71 -3.91
C LYS A 15 3.01 -19.80 -3.32
N LEU A 16 1.89 -19.61 -4.04
CA LEU A 16 0.73 -18.89 -3.54
C LEU A 16 0.10 -19.59 -2.32
N GLU A 17 -0.05 -20.91 -2.37
CA GLU A 17 -0.56 -21.70 -1.23
C GLU A 17 0.34 -21.53 0.00
N ARG A 18 1.65 -21.61 -0.18
CA ARG A 18 2.62 -21.36 0.90
C ARG A 18 2.47 -19.96 1.49
N TRP A 19 2.34 -18.93 0.67
CA TRP A 19 2.15 -17.55 1.14
C TRP A 19 0.83 -17.37 1.89
N ASN A 20 -0.26 -17.95 1.38
CA ASN A 20 -1.55 -17.95 2.08
C ASN A 20 -1.44 -18.61 3.47
N ARG A 21 -0.75 -19.75 3.58
CA ARG A 21 -0.51 -20.39 4.89
C ARG A 21 0.27 -19.49 5.85
N ILE A 22 1.29 -18.79 5.35
CA ILE A 22 2.05 -17.82 6.16
C ILE A 22 1.16 -16.66 6.61
N ALA A 23 0.34 -16.11 5.72
CA ALA A 23 -0.57 -15.01 6.04
C ALA A 23 -1.63 -15.40 7.08
N ILE A 24 -2.18 -16.61 6.98
CA ILE A 24 -3.13 -17.14 7.98
C ILE A 24 -2.44 -17.30 9.34
N ALA A 25 -1.23 -17.87 9.37
CA ALA A 25 -0.48 -18.04 10.62
C ALA A 25 -0.14 -16.69 11.27
N ALA A 26 0.31 -15.72 10.48
CA ALA A 26 0.60 -14.36 10.95
C ALA A 26 -0.67 -13.66 11.47
N SER A 27 -1.80 -13.81 10.76
CA SER A 27 -3.07 -13.20 11.18
C SER A 27 -3.53 -13.75 12.53
N LYS A 28 -3.39 -15.07 12.76
CA LYS A 28 -3.66 -15.69 14.07
C LYS A 28 -2.75 -15.13 15.17
N GLN A 29 -1.45 -15.00 14.90
CA GLN A 29 -0.49 -14.46 15.87
C GLN A 29 -0.73 -12.99 16.18
N SER A 30 -1.23 -12.22 15.22
CA SER A 30 -1.55 -10.80 15.37
C SER A 30 -2.99 -10.53 15.83
N LEU A 31 -3.75 -11.57 16.22
CA LEU A 31 -5.16 -11.46 16.63
C LEU A 31 -6.03 -10.73 15.59
N ARG A 32 -5.81 -11.04 14.31
CA ARG A 32 -6.56 -10.51 13.18
C ARG A 32 -7.50 -11.58 12.63
N ASP A 33 -8.80 -11.30 12.68
CA ASP A 33 -9.84 -12.25 12.27
C ASP A 33 -9.85 -12.52 10.75
N VAL A 34 -9.54 -11.50 9.95
CA VAL A 34 -9.56 -11.58 8.49
C VAL A 34 -8.14 -11.54 7.94
N PRO A 35 -7.60 -12.67 7.43
CA PRO A 35 -6.29 -12.69 6.81
C PRO A 35 -6.30 -11.90 5.48
N PRO A 36 -5.16 -11.32 5.08
CA PRO A 36 -5.08 -10.62 3.81
C PRO A 36 -5.20 -11.59 2.63
N GLU A 37 -5.88 -11.15 1.58
CA GLU A 37 -5.93 -11.86 0.31
C GLU A 37 -4.58 -11.75 -0.43
N ILE A 38 -4.09 -12.86 -0.97
CA ILE A 38 -2.84 -12.92 -1.73
C ILE A 38 -3.12 -13.43 -3.14
N ALA A 39 -2.96 -12.54 -4.11
CA ALA A 39 -3.13 -12.84 -5.52
C ALA A 39 -1.88 -12.49 -6.33
N ALA A 40 -1.61 -13.28 -7.37
CA ALA A 40 -0.63 -12.95 -8.39
C ALA A 40 -1.33 -12.30 -9.58
N ILE A 41 -1.07 -11.01 -9.77
CA ILE A 41 -1.61 -10.23 -10.90
C ILE A 41 -0.50 -9.86 -11.88
N ASP A 42 -0.87 -9.68 -13.14
CA ASP A 42 0.00 -9.07 -14.14
C ASP A 42 -0.01 -7.53 -14.03
N PHE A 43 0.71 -6.86 -14.92
CA PHE A 43 0.79 -5.40 -14.92
C PHE A 43 -0.52 -4.73 -15.40
N SER A 44 -1.25 -5.35 -16.32
CA SER A 44 -2.50 -4.80 -16.85
C SER A 44 -3.58 -4.76 -15.77
N SER A 45 -3.78 -5.87 -15.06
CA SER A 45 -4.72 -5.92 -13.92
C SER A 45 -4.30 -4.97 -12.79
N ALA A 46 -2.99 -4.74 -12.61
CA ALA A 46 -2.51 -3.75 -11.66
C ALA A 46 -2.90 -2.32 -12.08
N LEU A 47 -2.80 -1.98 -13.38
CA LEU A 47 -3.26 -0.68 -13.89
C LEU A 47 -4.76 -0.49 -13.70
N GLU A 48 -5.58 -1.51 -13.97
CA GLU A 48 -7.02 -1.45 -13.72
C GLU A 48 -7.33 -1.18 -12.25
N THR A 49 -6.61 -1.86 -11.35
CA THR A 49 -6.73 -1.63 -9.91
C THR A 49 -6.36 -0.19 -9.53
N VAL A 50 -5.35 0.40 -10.17
CA VAL A 50 -4.95 1.80 -9.96
C VAL A 50 -6.05 2.76 -10.39
N VAL A 51 -6.64 2.56 -11.58
CA VAL A 51 -7.70 3.43 -12.12
C VAL A 51 -8.93 3.44 -11.23
N LEU A 52 -9.29 2.29 -10.65
CA LEU A 52 -10.49 2.14 -9.82
C LEU A 52 -10.30 2.60 -8.37
N HIS A 53 -9.06 2.77 -7.92
CA HIS A 53 -8.77 3.06 -6.52
C HIS A 53 -8.73 4.58 -6.26
N PRO A 54 -9.39 5.10 -5.20
CA PRO A 54 -9.48 6.55 -4.96
C PRO A 54 -8.14 7.20 -4.54
N LEU A 55 -7.25 6.41 -3.94
CA LEU A 55 -5.96 6.89 -3.45
C LEU A 55 -4.80 5.92 -3.73
N PRO A 56 -4.33 5.82 -4.99
CA PRO A 56 -3.22 4.97 -5.38
C PRO A 56 -1.88 5.70 -5.24
N PHE A 57 -0.96 5.15 -4.43
CA PHE A 57 0.38 5.67 -4.22
C PHE A 57 1.42 4.80 -4.92
N LEU A 58 2.26 5.41 -5.74
CA LEU A 58 3.41 4.77 -6.38
C LEU A 58 4.67 5.08 -5.59
N LEU A 59 5.29 4.07 -4.97
CA LEU A 59 6.59 4.26 -4.32
C LEU A 59 7.69 4.43 -5.38
N CYS A 60 8.29 5.61 -5.41
CA CYS A 60 9.40 5.93 -6.30
C CYS A 60 10.44 6.77 -5.56
N SER A 61 11.73 6.52 -5.82
CA SER A 61 12.82 7.33 -5.26
C SER A 61 12.79 8.79 -5.73
N MET A 62 12.10 9.07 -6.84
CA MET A 62 11.91 10.41 -7.40
C MET A 62 10.57 11.05 -6.97
N GLY A 63 9.85 10.47 -6.01
CA GLY A 63 8.59 11.02 -5.53
C GLY A 63 8.83 12.25 -4.65
N ASP A 64 8.36 13.41 -5.11
CA ASP A 64 8.50 14.69 -4.38
C ASP A 64 7.63 14.77 -3.12
N LEU A 65 6.60 13.93 -3.03
CA LEU A 65 5.70 13.87 -1.90
C LEU A 65 6.17 12.83 -0.88
N LEU A 66 6.35 13.25 0.36
CA LEU A 66 6.65 12.34 1.44
C LEU A 66 5.36 11.69 1.93
N LEU A 67 5.28 10.35 1.88
CA LEU A 67 4.06 9.61 2.26
C LEU A 67 3.63 9.93 3.70
N SER A 68 4.60 10.11 4.60
CA SER A 68 4.34 10.32 6.03
C SER A 68 3.76 11.69 6.37
N SER A 69 3.95 12.74 5.55
CA SER A 69 3.52 14.10 5.87
C SER A 69 2.56 14.67 4.83
N SER A 70 2.91 14.61 3.54
CA SER A 70 2.15 15.24 2.46
C SER A 70 0.83 14.53 2.16
N CYS A 71 0.75 13.24 2.48
CA CYS A 71 -0.42 12.41 2.12
C CYS A 71 -1.40 12.19 3.28
N GLN A 72 -1.08 12.63 4.50
CA GLN A 72 -1.88 12.32 5.70
C GLN A 72 -3.34 12.71 5.52
N THR A 73 -3.62 13.95 5.14
CA THR A 73 -5.00 14.47 5.01
C THR A 73 -5.83 13.66 4.02
N ARG A 74 -5.23 13.26 2.88
CA ARG A 74 -5.93 12.44 1.87
C ARG A 74 -6.20 11.04 2.40
N ILE A 75 -5.21 10.41 3.05
CA ILE A 75 -5.35 9.09 3.67
C ILE A 75 -6.47 9.11 4.73
N ARG A 76 -6.51 10.14 5.58
CA ARG A 76 -7.57 10.29 6.60
C ARG A 76 -8.96 10.44 5.99
N ARG A 77 -9.07 11.21 4.89
CA ARG A 77 -10.34 11.45 4.21
C ARG A 77 -10.87 10.19 3.54
N GLU A 78 -10.03 9.50 2.75
CA GLU A 78 -10.46 8.34 1.98
C GLU A 78 -10.61 7.08 2.83
N LYS A 79 -9.90 6.99 3.97
CA LYS A 79 -9.86 5.81 4.86
C LYS A 79 -9.36 4.51 4.19
N GLN A 80 -8.83 4.61 2.97
CA GLN A 80 -8.30 3.52 2.16
C GLN A 80 -7.14 4.05 1.30
N ALA A 81 -6.15 3.19 1.06
CA ALA A 81 -4.97 3.52 0.28
C ALA A 81 -4.45 2.28 -0.44
N LEU A 82 -4.07 2.44 -1.70
CA LEU A 82 -3.36 1.44 -2.48
C LEU A 82 -1.89 1.85 -2.53
N VAL A 83 -0.97 0.94 -2.21
CA VAL A 83 0.47 1.20 -2.32
C VAL A 83 1.09 0.25 -3.34
N ILE A 84 1.72 0.84 -4.35
CA ILE A 84 2.36 0.14 -5.45
C ILE A 84 3.86 0.16 -5.19
N VAL A 85 4.42 -1.00 -4.91
CA VAL A 85 5.85 -1.19 -4.66
C VAL A 85 6.48 -1.90 -5.84
N GLY A 86 7.53 -1.31 -6.41
CA GLY A 86 8.25 -1.88 -7.55
C GLY A 86 9.17 -3.04 -7.16
N PRO A 87 9.64 -3.83 -8.14
CA PRO A 87 10.63 -4.89 -7.90
C PRO A 87 11.96 -4.29 -7.42
N GLU A 88 12.92 -5.13 -7.04
CA GLU A 88 14.26 -4.71 -6.60
C GLU A 88 14.98 -3.79 -7.59
N GLY A 89 14.79 -3.99 -8.90
CA GLY A 89 15.31 -3.14 -9.97
C GLY A 89 14.51 -1.85 -10.25
N GLY A 90 13.47 -1.57 -9.45
CA GLY A 90 12.51 -0.50 -9.67
C GLY A 90 11.62 -0.73 -10.91
N PHE A 91 10.73 0.22 -11.15
CA PHE A 91 9.94 0.28 -12.39
C PHE A 91 10.79 0.73 -13.56
N GLU A 92 10.48 0.24 -14.76
CA GLU A 92 10.93 0.92 -15.97
C GLU A 92 10.26 2.30 -16.07
N MET A 93 10.93 3.26 -16.72
CA MET A 93 10.37 4.60 -16.91
C MET A 93 8.99 4.56 -17.60
N SER A 94 8.79 3.63 -18.54
CA SER A 94 7.51 3.41 -19.21
C SER A 94 6.42 2.91 -18.27
N GLU A 95 6.74 2.00 -17.34
CA GLU A 95 5.79 1.45 -16.36
C GLU A 95 5.40 2.50 -15.31
N ALA A 96 6.38 3.24 -14.77
CA ALA A 96 6.13 4.32 -13.83
C ALA A 96 5.24 5.41 -14.46
N ARG A 97 5.48 5.72 -15.74
CA ARG A 97 4.65 6.65 -16.49
C ARG A 97 3.22 6.13 -16.66
N GLN A 98 3.04 4.88 -17.07
CA GLN A 98 1.70 4.28 -17.23
C GLN A 98 0.92 4.27 -15.92
N LEU A 99 1.56 3.92 -14.80
CA LEU A 99 0.93 3.97 -13.48
C LEU A 99 0.53 5.40 -13.10
N THR A 100 1.37 6.39 -13.40
CA THR A 100 1.09 7.81 -13.10
C THR A 100 -0.03 8.34 -13.99
N GLU A 101 -0.05 7.99 -15.28
CA GLU A 101 -1.12 8.32 -16.23
C GLU A 101 -2.45 7.66 -15.84
N ALA A 102 -2.40 6.48 -15.23
CA ALA A 102 -3.56 5.80 -14.65
C ALA A 102 -4.06 6.42 -13.33
N GLY A 103 -3.36 7.43 -12.78
CA GLY A 103 -3.76 8.16 -11.58
C GLY A 103 -2.93 7.87 -10.33
N ALA A 104 -1.91 7.00 -10.40
CA ALA A 104 -1.02 6.77 -9.27
C ALA A 104 -0.23 8.03 -8.90
N ILE A 105 -0.20 8.35 -7.61
CA ILE A 105 0.49 9.50 -7.05
C ILE A 105 1.91 9.07 -6.65
N PRO A 106 2.97 9.59 -7.29
CA PRO A 106 4.35 9.27 -6.91
C PRO A 106 4.67 9.81 -5.52
N VAL A 107 5.17 8.93 -4.64
CA VAL A 107 5.56 9.29 -3.27
C VAL A 107 6.89 8.63 -2.90
N SER A 108 7.59 9.22 -1.93
CA SER A 108 8.81 8.67 -1.33
C SER A 108 8.62 8.34 0.15
N LEU A 109 9.54 7.54 0.68
CA LEU A 109 9.66 7.19 2.10
C LEU A 109 10.83 7.93 2.78
N GLY A 110 11.35 8.98 2.14
CA GLY A 110 12.51 9.74 2.57
C GLY A 110 13.71 9.58 1.62
N SER A 111 14.89 10.02 2.08
CA SER A 111 16.13 10.08 1.29
C SER A 111 16.79 8.72 1.08
N ASN A 112 16.49 7.73 1.92
CA ASN A 112 17.13 6.42 1.87
C ASN A 112 16.50 5.52 0.82
N ARG A 113 17.34 4.82 0.04
CA ARG A 113 16.90 3.72 -0.81
C ARG A 113 16.64 2.48 0.05
N LEU A 114 15.36 2.14 0.23
CA LEU A 114 14.94 0.96 0.98
C LEU A 114 14.91 -0.28 0.08
N ARG A 115 15.17 -1.46 0.67
CA ARG A 115 14.86 -2.75 0.04
C ARG A 115 13.34 -2.87 -0.14
N ILE A 116 12.92 -3.67 -1.13
CA ILE A 116 11.49 -3.80 -1.48
C ILE A 116 10.64 -4.25 -0.29
N GLU A 117 11.13 -5.21 0.49
CA GLU A 117 10.43 -5.72 1.68
C GLU A 117 10.30 -4.63 2.75
N THR A 118 11.37 -3.87 2.98
CA THR A 118 11.38 -2.77 3.95
C THR A 118 10.44 -1.64 3.52
N ALA A 119 10.46 -1.26 2.23
CA ALA A 119 9.56 -0.26 1.68
C ALA A 119 8.09 -0.65 1.89
N ALA A 120 7.74 -1.91 1.60
CA ALA A 120 6.38 -2.42 1.81
C ALA A 120 5.95 -2.34 3.29
N ILE A 121 6.80 -2.81 4.22
CA ILE A 121 6.52 -2.79 5.66
C ILE A 121 6.35 -1.36 6.16
N VAL A 122 7.26 -0.45 5.80
CA VAL A 122 7.22 0.95 6.25
C VAL A 122 5.97 1.65 5.73
N SER A 123 5.60 1.45 4.46
CA SER A 123 4.37 2.03 3.90
C SER A 123 3.12 1.60 4.65
N VAL A 124 2.98 0.29 4.92
CA VAL A 124 1.83 -0.25 5.66
C VAL A 124 1.80 0.32 7.08
N ALA A 125 2.95 0.37 7.77
CA ALA A 125 3.04 0.91 9.13
C ALA A 125 2.60 2.39 9.20
N LEU A 126 3.12 3.22 8.29
CA LEU A 126 2.78 4.66 8.24
C LEU A 126 1.30 4.88 7.96
N ILE A 127 0.74 4.19 6.96
CA ILE A 127 -0.68 4.32 6.60
C ILE A 127 -1.56 3.84 7.76
N SER A 128 -1.24 2.69 8.34
CA SER A 128 -1.98 2.15 9.49
C SER A 128 -1.98 3.12 10.67
N GLN A 129 -0.85 3.74 10.98
CA GLN A 129 -0.76 4.74 12.06
C GLN A 129 -1.62 5.97 11.77
N ILE A 130 -1.60 6.47 10.52
CA ILE A 130 -2.41 7.63 10.11
C ILE A 130 -3.91 7.32 10.24
N LEU A 131 -4.34 6.14 9.77
CA LEU A 131 -5.74 5.70 9.85
C LEU A 131 -6.19 5.50 11.29
N TYR A 132 -5.39 4.83 12.12
CA TYR A 132 -5.74 4.56 13.53
C TYR A 132 -5.89 5.85 14.34
N THR A 133 -4.99 6.83 14.13
CA THR A 133 -5.09 8.15 14.79
C THR A 133 -6.36 8.90 14.40
N THR A 134 -6.92 8.63 13.22
CA THR A 134 -8.17 9.25 12.75
C THR A 134 -9.37 8.68 13.48
N MET A 135 -9.43 7.35 13.64
CA MET A 135 -10.51 6.67 14.35
C MET A 135 -10.63 7.15 15.80
N ILE A 136 -9.51 7.23 16.54
CA ILE A 136 -9.51 7.72 17.93
C ILE A 136 -10.09 9.14 18.03
N ARG A 137 -9.74 10.02 17.10
CA ARG A 137 -10.21 11.42 17.11
C ARG A 137 -11.70 11.54 16.79
N GLU A 138 -12.21 10.71 15.89
CA GLU A 138 -13.65 10.65 15.57
C GLU A 138 -14.45 10.16 16.80
N ASP A 139 -13.94 9.17 17.52
CA ASP A 139 -14.57 8.63 18.74
C ASP A 139 -14.58 9.66 19.89
N GLU A 140 -13.49 10.39 20.12
CA GLU A 140 -13.42 11.46 21.13
C GLU A 140 -14.37 12.63 20.82
N ALA A 141 -14.49 13.02 19.55
CA ALA A 141 -15.41 14.08 19.12
C ALA A 141 -16.87 13.66 19.28
N SER A 142 -17.20 12.41 18.92
CA SER A 142 -18.52 11.81 19.12
C SER A 142 -18.89 11.75 20.61
N ASN A 143 -17.94 11.36 21.47
CA ASN A 143 -18.18 11.25 22.91
C ASN A 143 -18.33 12.63 23.60
N LYS A 144 -17.62 13.67 23.14
CA LYS A 144 -17.80 15.05 23.63
C LYS A 144 -19.13 15.67 23.21
N SER A 145 -19.66 15.34 22.03
CA SER A 145 -20.97 15.81 21.58
C SER A 145 -22.13 15.22 22.38
N LYS A 146 -21.97 13.99 22.89
CA LYS A 146 -22.96 13.29 23.74
C LYS A 146 -22.93 13.71 25.21
N SER A 147 -21.86 14.33 25.70
CA SER A 147 -21.73 14.77 27.10
C SER A 147 -22.23 16.19 27.38
N HIS A 148 -22.63 16.92 26.33
CA HIS A 148 -23.16 18.29 26.42
C HIS A 148 -24.65 18.38 26.04
N THR A 149 -25.36 17.25 26.02
CA THR A 149 -26.83 17.17 25.89
C THR A 149 -27.37 16.44 27.11
#